data_AF-A0A0D0DBA1-F1
#
_entry.id   AF-A0A0D0DBA1-F1
#
_cell.length_a   1.000
_cell.length_b   1.000
_cell.length_c   1.000
_cell.angle_alpha   90.00
_cell.angle_beta   90.00
_cell.angle_gamma   90.00
#
_symmetry.space_group_name_H-M   'P 1'
#
loop_
_entity.id
_entity.type
_entity.pdbx_description
1 polymer ?
#
loop_
_entity_poly.entity_id
_entity_poly.type
_entity_poly.pdbx_seq_one_letter_code
_entity_poly.pdbx_strand_id
1 'polypeptide(L)'
;MCPKTCHAFTGPYSTLDECYICQTSWWNEEKLQGSNGCVKVPAQQFTTIPVGPQLQARSCSPKSAHEMRYLWERTQKVLDDLQQLNGDIPVVDDIVMGWDYLGAVLDGDIKEHNIVLMVSLDGAQLYNSKESDCWIYIWVILNISPAKRYRKLHVLPGGFIPGPNKPKNVD
;
A
#
# COMPACT_ATOMS: atom_id res chain seq x y z
N MET A 1 8.90 -14.03 -5.24
CA MET A 1 8.15 -13.37 -6.34
C MET A 1 8.57 -13.96 -7.67
N CYS A 2 7.76 -13.80 -8.71
CA CYS A 2 8.15 -14.24 -10.06
C CYS A 2 9.39 -13.47 -10.55
N PRO A 3 10.43 -14.16 -11.09
CA PRO A 3 11.62 -13.52 -11.67
C PRO A 3 11.35 -12.49 -12.77
N LYS A 4 10.22 -12.62 -13.47
CA LYS A 4 9.75 -11.68 -14.50
C LYS A 4 8.80 -10.60 -13.95
N THR A 5 8.85 -10.38 -12.63
CA THR A 5 8.08 -9.37 -11.87
C THR A 5 6.57 -9.40 -12.11
N CYS A 6 6.03 -10.59 -12.44
CA CYS A 6 4.62 -10.75 -12.77
C CYS A 6 3.69 -10.59 -11.55
N HIS A 7 3.93 -11.35 -10.49
CA HIS A 7 3.19 -11.28 -9.22
C HIS A 7 4.05 -11.85 -8.07
N ALA A 8 3.60 -11.60 -6.84
CA ALA A 8 4.13 -12.26 -5.65
C ALA A 8 3.46 -13.63 -5.45
N PHE A 9 4.18 -14.58 -4.83
CA PHE A 9 3.64 -15.88 -4.43
C PHE A 9 3.08 -15.78 -3.01
N THR A 10 2.05 -14.94 -2.87
CA THR A 10 1.38 -14.61 -1.61
C THR A 10 -0.13 -14.57 -1.84
N GLY A 11 -0.93 -14.60 -0.76
CA GLY A 11 -2.39 -14.52 -0.87
C GLY A 11 -2.95 -15.60 -1.81
N PRO A 12 -3.72 -15.22 -2.86
CA PRO A 12 -4.29 -16.17 -3.83
C PRO A 12 -3.27 -17.04 -4.56
N TYR A 13 -2.01 -16.59 -4.68
CA TYR A 13 -0.94 -17.30 -5.39
C TYR A 13 0.00 -18.07 -4.46
N SER A 14 -0.30 -18.15 -3.16
CA SER A 14 0.59 -18.73 -2.15
C SER A 14 0.88 -20.21 -2.32
N THR A 15 0.00 -20.95 -3.00
CA THR A 15 0.14 -22.40 -3.23
C THR A 15 0.76 -22.73 -4.59
N LEU A 16 1.09 -21.73 -5.41
CA LEU A 16 1.66 -21.95 -6.74
C LEU A 16 3.18 -22.09 -6.67
N ASP A 17 3.71 -23.07 -7.40
CA ASP A 17 5.16 -23.22 -7.63
C ASP A 17 5.62 -22.52 -8.93
N GLU A 18 4.69 -22.15 -9.80
CA GLU A 18 4.94 -21.51 -11.09
C GLU A 18 4.09 -20.24 -11.25
N CYS A 19 4.64 -19.26 -11.95
CA CYS A 19 3.95 -18.01 -12.22
C CYS A 19 2.72 -18.25 -13.10
N TYR A 20 1.54 -17.84 -12.64
CA TYR A 20 0.30 -17.98 -13.40
C TYR A 20 0.34 -17.26 -14.77
N ILE A 21 1.11 -16.18 -14.88
CA ILE A 21 1.17 -15.33 -16.08
C ILE A 21 2.20 -15.84 -17.10
N CYS A 22 3.39 -16.27 -16.64
CA CYS A 22 4.52 -16.55 -17.53
C CYS A 22 5.14 -17.94 -17.35
N GLN A 23 4.53 -18.79 -16.51
CA GLN A 23 4.91 -20.18 -16.23
C GLN A 23 6.37 -20.34 -15.76
N THR A 24 6.99 -19.26 -15.28
CA THR A 24 8.34 -19.30 -14.73
C THR A 24 8.29 -19.85 -13.32
N SER A 25 9.16 -20.81 -13.01
CA SER A 25 9.30 -21.39 -11.68
C SER A 25 9.59 -20.32 -10.63
N TRP A 26 8.97 -20.46 -9.46
CA TRP A 26 9.34 -19.69 -8.27
C TRP A 26 10.72 -20.10 -7.75
N TRP A 27 11.11 -21.36 -7.92
CA TRP A 27 12.32 -21.90 -7.33
C TRP A 27 13.58 -21.51 -8.11
N ASN A 28 14.69 -21.35 -7.40
CA ASN A 28 16.00 -21.27 -8.03
C ASN A 28 16.36 -22.65 -8.62
N GLU A 29 16.30 -22.76 -9.95
CA GLU A 29 16.49 -24.03 -10.66
C GLU A 29 17.88 -24.64 -10.45
N GLU A 30 18.93 -23.82 -10.40
CA GLU A 30 20.31 -24.29 -10.19
C GLU A 30 20.45 -25.01 -8.85
N LYS A 31 19.94 -24.40 -7.77
CA LYS A 31 19.96 -25.02 -6.43
C LYS A 31 19.03 -26.22 -6.32
N LEU A 32 17.90 -26.18 -7.01
CA LEU A 32 16.95 -27.29 -7.03
C LEU A 32 17.55 -28.51 -7.74
N GLN A 33 18.15 -28.31 -8.91
CA GLN A 33 18.82 -29.38 -9.67
C GLN A 33 20.06 -29.90 -8.94
N GLY A 34 20.92 -29.01 -8.43
CA GLY A 34 22.14 -29.39 -7.70
C GLY A 34 21.88 -30.15 -6.40
N SER A 35 20.65 -30.11 -5.88
CA SER A 35 20.23 -30.86 -4.69
C SER A 35 19.30 -32.04 -4.99
N ASN A 36 19.13 -32.42 -6.26
CA ASN A 36 18.17 -33.44 -6.70
C ASN A 36 16.74 -33.19 -6.19
N GLY A 37 16.31 -31.93 -6.14
CA GLY A 37 14.98 -31.52 -5.71
C GLY A 37 14.79 -31.33 -4.20
N CYS A 38 15.83 -31.59 -3.39
CA CYS A 38 15.73 -31.51 -1.93
C CYS A 38 15.79 -30.07 -1.39
N VAL A 39 16.49 -29.16 -2.06
CA VAL A 39 16.65 -27.76 -1.63
C VAL A 39 15.79 -26.86 -2.49
N LYS A 40 14.69 -26.37 -1.89
CA LYS A 40 13.80 -25.38 -2.47
C LYS A 40 14.08 -24.00 -1.88
N VAL A 41 14.62 -23.11 -2.70
CA VAL A 41 14.79 -21.69 -2.33
C VAL A 41 14.18 -20.79 -3.41
N PRO A 42 13.51 -19.70 -3.02
CA PRO A 42 12.99 -18.72 -3.98
C PRO A 42 14.07 -18.20 -4.93
N ALA A 43 13.76 -18.13 -6.22
CA ALA A 43 14.61 -17.48 -7.22
C ALA A 43 14.73 -15.98 -6.99
N GLN A 44 13.66 -15.33 -6.52
CA GLN A 44 13.66 -13.91 -6.19
C GLN A 44 12.75 -13.60 -4.99
N GLN A 45 13.22 -12.69 -4.14
CA GLN A 45 12.50 -12.19 -2.97
C GLN A 45 12.51 -10.66 -2.98
N PHE A 46 11.58 -10.06 -2.25
CA PHE A 46 11.52 -8.61 -2.04
C PHE A 46 11.15 -8.33 -0.59
N THR A 47 11.43 -7.11 -0.13
CA THR A 47 11.24 -6.74 1.26
C THR A 47 9.89 -6.07 1.45
N THR A 48 9.13 -6.51 2.46
CA THR A 48 7.92 -5.87 2.94
C THR A 48 8.14 -5.37 4.36
N ILE A 49 7.72 -4.16 4.64
CA ILE A 49 7.69 -3.56 5.97
C ILE A 49 6.22 -3.61 6.43
N PRO A 50 5.88 -4.44 7.43
CA PRO A 50 4.50 -4.61 7.86
C PRO A 50 3.87 -3.27 8.29
N VAL A 51 2.68 -2.97 7.77
CA VAL A 51 1.96 -1.73 8.09
C VAL A 51 1.36 -1.76 9.49
N GLY A 52 0.94 -2.94 9.97
CA GLY A 52 0.29 -3.12 11.28
C GLY A 52 1.09 -2.53 12.46
N PRO A 53 2.35 -2.93 12.69
CA PRO A 53 3.18 -2.37 13.76
C PRO A 53 3.40 -0.86 13.63
N GLN A 54 3.53 -0.35 12.40
CA GLN A 54 3.70 1.09 12.16
C GLN A 54 2.45 1.88 12.56
N LEU A 55 1.25 1.33 12.33
CA LEU A 55 -0.02 1.91 12.76
C LEU A 55 -0.25 1.76 14.26
N GLN A 56 0.07 0.61 14.85
CA GLN A 56 -0.05 0.39 16.30
C GLN A 56 0.77 1.41 17.09
N ALA A 57 1.99 1.72 16.64
CA ALA A 57 2.84 2.73 17.26
C ALA A 57 2.18 4.13 17.31
N ARG A 58 1.30 4.48 16.35
CA ARG A 58 0.56 5.75 16.33
C ARG A 58 -0.47 5.83 17.44
N SER A 59 -1.04 4.70 17.83
CA SER A 59 -2.03 4.63 18.91
C SER A 59 -1.41 4.72 20.31
N CYS A 60 -0.09 4.51 20.42
CA CYS A 60 0.62 4.54 21.71
C CYS A 60 0.85 5.96 22.27
N SER A 61 0.60 7.02 21.50
CA SER A 61 0.73 8.40 21.94
C SER A 61 -0.64 9.10 21.91
N PRO A 62 -1.10 9.74 23.01
CA PRO A 62 -2.37 10.47 23.02
C PRO A 62 -2.46 11.53 21.91
N LYS A 63 -1.35 12.22 21.63
CA LYS A 63 -1.28 13.22 20.55
C LYS A 63 -1.48 12.58 19.18
N SER A 64 -0.75 11.50 18.88
CA SER A 64 -0.85 10.83 17.59
C SER A 64 -2.20 10.13 17.42
N ALA A 65 -2.75 9.54 18.49
CA ALA A 65 -4.08 8.95 18.49
C ALA A 65 -5.16 10.00 18.22
N HIS A 66 -5.04 11.21 18.79
CA HIS A 66 -5.94 12.32 18.48
C HIS A 66 -5.82 12.76 17.00
N GLU A 67 -4.61 12.86 16.45
CA GLU A 67 -4.40 13.20 15.04
C GLU A 67 -5.08 12.22 14.08
N MET A 68 -5.16 10.93 14.43
CA MET A 68 -5.81 9.88 13.64
C MET A 68 -7.34 9.99 13.56
N ARG A 69 -7.95 10.87 14.37
CA ARG A 69 -9.40 11.13 14.35
C ARG A 69 -9.81 12.10 13.25
N TYR A 70 -8.85 12.81 12.66
CA TYR A 70 -9.13 13.89 11.70
C TYR A 70 -10.05 13.44 10.56
N LEU A 71 -9.78 12.28 9.96
CA LEU A 71 -10.56 11.81 8.81
C LEU A 71 -12.04 11.64 9.15
N TRP A 72 -12.35 10.98 10.27
CA TRP A 72 -13.73 10.81 10.70
C TRP A 72 -14.39 12.14 11.06
N GLU A 73 -13.72 12.97 11.87
CA GLU A 73 -14.24 14.27 12.30
C GLU A 73 -14.48 15.22 11.12
N ARG A 74 -13.60 15.20 10.12
CA ARG A 74 -13.77 15.98 8.89
C ARG A 74 -14.93 15.43 8.06
N THR A 75 -15.06 14.11 7.94
CA THR A 75 -16.14 13.45 7.21
C THR A 75 -17.51 13.82 7.77
N GLN A 76 -17.69 13.78 9.09
CA GLN A 76 -18.97 14.18 9.71
C GLN A 76 -19.33 15.62 9.37
N LYS A 77 -18.36 16.55 9.43
CA LYS A 77 -18.59 17.95 9.02
C LYS A 77 -19.01 18.07 7.57
N VAL A 78 -18.39 17.30 6.66
CA VAL A 78 -18.77 17.30 5.24
C VAL A 78 -20.20 16.81 5.05
N LEU A 79 -20.59 15.75 5.74
CA LEU A 79 -21.95 15.21 5.67
C LEU A 79 -22.97 16.23 6.20
N ASP A 80 -22.68 16.91 7.30
CA ASP A 80 -23.51 17.97 7.85
C ASP A 80 -23.63 19.16 6.87
N ASP A 81 -22.51 19.59 6.29
CA ASP A 81 -22.47 20.67 5.30
C ASP A 81 -23.29 20.32 4.04
N LEU A 82 -23.17 19.09 3.54
CA LEU A 82 -23.93 18.60 2.39
C LEU A 82 -25.45 18.62 2.63
N GLN A 83 -25.88 18.27 3.85
CA GLN A 83 -27.30 18.35 4.22
C GLN A 83 -27.81 19.79 4.22
N GLN A 84 -26.98 20.75 4.64
CA GLN A 84 -27.34 22.18 4.69
C GLN A 84 -27.29 22.86 3.32
N LEU A 85 -26.40 22.42 2.44
CA LEU A 85 -26.14 23.01 1.13
C LEU A 85 -26.86 22.30 -0.03
N ASN A 86 -27.87 21.47 0.24
CA ASN A 86 -28.58 20.68 -0.76
C ASN A 86 -27.66 19.84 -1.69
N GLY A 87 -26.56 19.34 -1.15
CA GLY A 87 -25.60 18.51 -1.89
C GLY A 87 -24.50 19.27 -2.64
N ASP A 88 -24.44 20.60 -2.54
CA ASP A 88 -23.37 21.37 -3.19
C ASP A 88 -22.05 21.27 -2.42
N ILE A 89 -20.97 20.89 -3.14
CA ILE A 89 -19.59 20.91 -2.66
C ILE A 89 -18.89 22.12 -3.29
N PRO A 90 -18.69 23.23 -2.55
CA PRO A 90 -18.13 24.44 -3.14
C PRO A 90 -16.63 24.30 -3.46
N VAL A 91 -15.88 23.53 -2.67
CA VAL A 91 -14.44 23.32 -2.83
C VAL A 91 -14.07 21.90 -2.43
N VAL A 92 -13.29 21.24 -3.28
CA VAL A 92 -12.69 19.92 -3.02
C VAL A 92 -11.28 20.14 -2.49
N ASP A 93 -11.08 20.01 -1.18
CA ASP A 93 -9.81 20.31 -0.50
C ASP A 93 -9.09 19.10 0.12
N ASP A 94 -9.79 17.99 0.32
CA ASP A 94 -9.25 16.72 0.79
C ASP A 94 -10.09 15.54 0.26
N ILE A 95 -9.60 14.32 0.45
CA ILE A 95 -10.23 13.07 0.02
C ILE A 95 -11.65 12.87 0.55
N VAL A 96 -11.96 13.45 1.71
CA VAL A 96 -13.29 13.43 2.34
C VAL A 96 -14.37 14.10 1.50
N MET A 97 -14.00 14.94 0.54
CA MET A 97 -14.93 15.60 -0.39
C MET A 97 -15.21 14.76 -1.65
N GLY A 98 -14.53 13.62 -1.81
CA GLY A 98 -14.70 12.73 -2.95
C GLY A 98 -15.93 11.83 -2.80
N TRP A 99 -16.75 11.74 -3.86
CA TRP A 99 -17.95 10.90 -3.85
C TRP A 99 -17.65 9.41 -3.62
N ASP A 100 -16.55 8.89 -4.15
CA ASP A 100 -16.15 7.48 -3.91
C ASP A 100 -15.88 7.22 -2.42
N TYR A 101 -15.21 8.15 -1.75
CA TYR A 101 -14.94 8.04 -0.32
C TYR A 101 -16.22 8.18 0.50
N LEU A 102 -17.04 9.20 0.21
CA LEU A 102 -18.31 9.43 0.90
C LEU A 102 -19.28 8.27 0.69
N GLY A 103 -19.35 7.71 -0.52
CA GLY A 103 -20.11 6.50 -0.84
C GLY A 103 -19.70 5.34 0.06
N ALA A 104 -18.41 5.04 0.15
CA ALA A 104 -17.90 3.97 1.04
C ALA A 104 -18.21 4.23 2.54
N VAL A 105 -18.28 5.49 2.98
CA VAL A 105 -18.72 5.82 4.34
C VAL A 105 -20.23 5.59 4.52
N LEU A 106 -21.04 6.03 3.56
CA LEU A 106 -22.50 5.90 3.59
C LEU A 106 -22.96 4.44 3.47
N ASP A 107 -22.25 3.63 2.70
CA ASP A 107 -22.49 2.19 2.55
C ASP A 107 -22.00 1.39 3.78
N GLY A 108 -21.25 2.03 4.69
CA GLY A 108 -20.78 1.44 5.93
C GLY A 108 -19.49 0.62 5.81
N ASP A 109 -18.82 0.68 4.66
CA ASP A 109 -17.51 0.07 4.43
C ASP A 109 -16.40 0.78 5.23
N ILE A 110 -16.53 2.10 5.42
CA ILE A 110 -15.64 2.92 6.24
C ILE A 110 -16.37 3.39 7.50
N LYS A 111 -15.85 2.98 8.67
CA LYS A 111 -16.39 3.30 10.00
C LYS A 111 -15.43 4.17 10.80
N GLU A 112 -15.93 4.75 11.90
CA GLU A 112 -15.20 5.68 12.78
C GLU A 112 -13.78 5.25 13.15
N HIS A 113 -13.60 3.97 13.48
CA HIS A 113 -12.32 3.45 13.97
C HIS A 113 -11.49 2.75 12.89
N ASN A 114 -11.89 2.83 11.62
CA ASN A 114 -11.09 2.30 10.53
C ASN A 114 -9.92 3.23 10.19
N ILE A 115 -8.80 2.60 9.82
CA ILE A 115 -7.64 3.30 9.29
C ILE A 115 -7.67 3.15 7.78
N VAL A 116 -7.77 4.27 7.08
CA VAL A 116 -7.79 4.34 5.62
C VAL A 116 -6.39 4.72 5.13
N LEU A 117 -5.86 3.91 4.23
CA LEU A 117 -4.53 4.07 3.67
C LEU A 117 -4.63 4.30 2.17
N MET A 118 -3.76 5.17 1.66
CA MET A 118 -3.46 5.26 0.24
C MET A 118 -2.10 4.62 -0.01
N VAL A 119 -2.03 3.71 -0.98
CA VAL A 119 -0.76 3.16 -1.46
C VAL A 119 -0.23 4.03 -2.60
N SER A 120 1.07 4.31 -2.58
CA SER A 120 1.79 4.93 -3.69
C SER A 120 3.00 4.09 -3.99
N LEU A 121 3.20 3.74 -5.26
CA LEU A 121 4.26 2.85 -5.74
C LEU A 121 4.91 3.50 -6.96
N ASP A 122 6.23 3.65 -6.93
CA ASP A 122 6.98 4.19 -8.06
C ASP A 122 8.37 3.55 -8.19
N GLY A 123 8.94 3.64 -9.38
CA GLY A 123 10.31 3.24 -9.67
C GLY A 123 11.31 4.25 -9.11
N ALA A 124 12.39 3.75 -8.53
CA ALA A 124 13.50 4.57 -8.07
C ALA A 124 14.79 4.15 -8.79
N GLN A 125 15.47 5.13 -9.39
CA GLN A 125 16.81 4.95 -9.93
C GLN A 125 17.84 5.27 -8.84
N LEU A 126 18.57 4.26 -8.38
CA LEU A 126 19.56 4.44 -7.32
C LEU A 126 20.94 4.80 -7.90
N TYR A 127 21.23 4.38 -9.13
CA TYR A 127 22.48 4.66 -9.83
C TYR A 127 22.24 5.43 -11.13
N ASN A 128 23.11 6.42 -11.38
CA ASN A 128 23.00 7.38 -12.49
C ASN A 128 22.99 6.75 -13.91
N SER A 129 23.37 5.48 -14.04
CA SER A 129 23.58 4.81 -15.33
C SER A 129 22.94 3.41 -15.42
N LYS A 130 21.93 3.12 -14.58
CA LYS A 130 21.15 1.88 -14.65
C LYS A 130 19.67 2.19 -14.79
N GLU A 131 18.96 1.41 -15.62
CA GLU A 131 17.50 1.43 -15.66
C GLU A 131 16.96 0.98 -14.30
N SER A 132 16.12 1.82 -13.66
CA SER A 132 15.40 1.61 -12.38
C SER A 132 15.90 0.45 -11.49
N ASP A 133 16.70 0.75 -10.48
CA ASP A 133 17.33 -0.28 -9.64
C ASP A 133 16.37 -0.93 -8.63
N CYS A 134 15.24 -0.30 -8.31
CA CYS A 134 14.15 -0.90 -7.56
C CYS A 134 12.83 -0.13 -7.70
N TRP A 135 11.76 -0.71 -7.20
CA TRP A 135 10.45 -0.08 -7.01
C TRP A 135 10.18 0.03 -5.50
N ILE A 136 9.64 1.16 -5.08
CA ILE A 136 9.34 1.44 -3.67
C ILE A 136 7.87 1.75 -3.56
N TYR A 137 7.19 1.12 -2.61
CA TYR A 137 5.85 1.55 -2.22
C TYR A 137 5.82 2.09 -0.80
N ILE A 138 4.94 3.06 -0.61
CA ILE A 138 4.68 3.76 0.65
C ILE A 138 3.19 3.71 0.96
N TRP A 139 2.87 3.81 2.24
CA TRP A 139 1.51 4.03 2.74
C TRP A 139 1.39 5.48 3.21
N VAL A 140 0.38 6.17 2.72
CA VAL A 140 -0.07 7.47 3.21
C VAL A 140 -1.28 7.25 4.11
N ILE A 141 -1.19 7.72 5.35
CA ILE A 141 -2.26 7.58 6.34
C ILE A 141 -3.29 8.71 6.13
N LEU A 142 -4.46 8.38 5.61
CA LEU A 142 -5.51 9.37 5.33
C LEU A 142 -6.21 9.85 6.61
N ASN A 143 -6.09 9.08 7.71
CA ASN A 143 -6.60 9.45 9.03
C ASN A 143 -6.03 10.75 9.61
N ILE A 144 -4.89 11.23 9.13
CA ILE A 144 -4.19 12.44 9.60
C ILE A 144 -4.45 13.59 8.61
N SER A 145 -4.47 14.85 9.04
CA SER A 145 -4.76 15.98 8.13
C SER A 145 -3.77 16.13 6.95
N PRO A 146 -4.22 16.73 5.81
CA PRO A 146 -3.37 17.02 4.64
C PRO A 146 -2.08 17.79 4.97
N ALA A 147 -2.16 18.71 5.94
CA ALA A 147 -1.03 19.50 6.40
C ALA A 147 0.12 18.66 7.02
N LYS A 148 -0.16 17.42 7.42
CA LYS A 148 0.79 16.51 8.07
C LYS A 148 1.05 15.22 7.28
N ARG A 149 0.03 14.60 6.66
CA ARG A 149 0.14 13.22 6.12
C ARG A 149 1.22 13.05 5.04
N TYR A 150 1.55 14.10 4.30
CA TYR A 150 2.59 14.09 3.26
C TYR A 150 3.99 14.51 3.75
N ARG A 151 4.13 14.89 5.03
CA ARG A 151 5.46 15.16 5.59
C ARG A 151 6.20 13.84 5.78
N LYS A 152 7.52 13.84 5.57
CA LYS A 152 8.40 12.66 5.69
C LYS A 152 8.15 11.81 6.95
N LEU A 153 7.82 12.43 8.09
CA LEU A 153 7.54 11.74 9.35
C LEU A 153 6.26 10.88 9.33
N HIS A 154 5.33 11.16 8.42
CA HIS A 154 4.01 10.52 8.35
C HIS A 154 3.84 9.57 7.16
N VAL A 155 4.77 9.60 6.21
CA VAL A 155 4.83 8.64 5.11
C VAL A 155 5.48 7.35 5.60
N LEU A 156 4.75 6.24 5.51
CA LEU A 156 5.24 4.93 5.98
C LEU A 156 5.83 4.16 4.81
N PRO A 157 7.07 3.64 4.89
CA PRO A 157 7.57 2.75 3.87
C PRO A 157 6.82 1.41 3.95
N GLY A 158 6.40 0.91 2.78
CA GLY A 158 5.69 -0.35 2.64
C GLY A 158 6.60 -1.48 2.18
N GLY A 159 7.54 -1.21 1.26
CA GLY A 159 8.48 -2.22 0.82
C GLY A 159 9.31 -1.82 -0.40
N PHE A 160 10.21 -2.73 -0.78
CA PHE A 160 11.19 -2.54 -1.86
C PHE A 160 11.16 -3.77 -2.77
N ILE A 161 10.79 -3.58 -4.03
CA ILE A 161 10.72 -4.61 -5.06
C ILE A 161 11.95 -4.46 -5.97
N PRO A 162 12.78 -5.51 -6.15
CA PRO A 162 13.96 -5.39 -7.00
C PRO A 162 13.58 -5.12 -8.46
N GLY A 163 14.35 -4.25 -9.13
CA GLY A 163 14.26 -4.00 -10.56
C GLY A 163 14.88 -5.14 -11.39
N PRO A 164 15.11 -4.92 -12.71
CA PRO A 164 14.84 -3.68 -13.45
C PRO A 164 13.38 -3.55 -13.92
N ASN A 165 12.62 -4.64 -13.90
CA ASN A 165 11.27 -4.68 -14.46
C ASN A 165 10.24 -4.13 -13.48
N LYS A 166 9.23 -3.43 -14.00
CA LYS A 166 8.08 -3.01 -13.21
C LYS A 166 7.24 -4.19 -12.73
N PRO A 167 6.66 -4.14 -11.51
CA PRO A 167 5.63 -5.09 -11.10
C PRO A 167 4.45 -5.07 -12.09
N LYS A 168 3.96 -6.24 -12.50
CA LYS A 168 2.81 -6.32 -13.42
C LYS A 168 1.48 -6.36 -12.67
N ASN A 169 1.38 -7.24 -11.66
CA ASN A 169 0.26 -7.28 -10.75
C ASN A 169 0.67 -6.69 -9.39
N VAL A 170 -0.05 -5.66 -8.96
CA VAL A 170 0.13 -4.94 -7.69
C VAL A 170 -1.06 -5.11 -6.75
N ASP A 171 -2.11 -5.81 -7.19
CA ASP A 171 -3.34 -6.14 -6.46
C ASP A 171 -3.30 -7.60 -5.98
#